data_AF-A0A7S3D1Y3-F1
#
_entry.id   AF-A0A7S3D1Y3-F1
#
_cell.length_a   1.000
_cell.length_b   1.000
_cell.length_c   1.000
_cell.angle_alpha   90.00
_cell.angle_beta   90.00
_cell.angle_gamma   90.00
#
_symmetry.space_group_name_H-M   'P 1'
#
loop_
_entity.id
_entity.type
_entity.pdbx_description
1 polymer ?
#
loop_
_entity_poly.entity_id
_entity_poly.type
_entity_poly.pdbx_seq_one_letter_code
_entity_poly.pdbx_strand_id
1 'polypeptide(L)'
;EKATFMDVHVKVQSGSSCIVEMQSKRHLLFDERALYYLCYTYSRQIENQQRKDWYLELKPTIALQILDYDSNKLKGIAHEEVQDLLKMRSEEHPLEEGQFVKHYVMQDQVSKQALSHLHMIQVELPRYQGSLFPPQADFSDTDWWLSVLRYSSKYTAKFLQEQEREGIIPPDPIKKAFSRLSYKRWNNDMQKEYKFELDYVNNKKEEVQQAEKDAIWRTKKE
;
A
#
# COMPACT_ATOMS: atom_id res chain seq x y z
N GLU A 1 -7.10 -7.38 -13.18
CA GLU A 1 -6.32 -6.71 -12.10
C GLU A 1 -5.61 -7.76 -11.28
N LYS A 2 -4.28 -7.65 -11.05
CA LYS A 2 -3.58 -8.55 -10.13
C LYS A 2 -3.77 -8.02 -8.70
N ALA A 3 -4.55 -8.72 -7.90
CA ALA A 3 -4.62 -8.48 -6.47
C ALA A 3 -3.32 -9.01 -5.84
N THR A 4 -2.35 -8.12 -5.57
CA THR A 4 -1.08 -8.49 -4.95
C THR A 4 -1.27 -8.54 -3.44
N PHE A 5 -1.63 -9.72 -2.93
CA PHE A 5 -1.51 -10.06 -1.51
C PHE A 5 -0.07 -10.51 -1.25
N MET A 6 0.56 -10.03 -0.17
CA MET A 6 1.90 -10.46 0.21
C MET A 6 1.93 -10.82 1.69
N ASP A 7 2.26 -12.07 1.98
CA ASP A 7 2.47 -12.57 3.34
C ASP A 7 3.98 -12.64 3.60
N VAL A 8 4.44 -11.93 4.64
CA VAL A 8 5.86 -11.88 5.01
C VAL A 8 6.05 -12.47 6.40
N HIS A 9 6.88 -13.51 6.49
CA HIS A 9 7.35 -14.01 7.78
C HIS A 9 8.50 -13.12 8.27
N VAL A 10 8.27 -12.36 9.33
CA VAL A 10 9.22 -11.42 9.91
C VAL A 10 9.70 -11.95 11.25
N LYS A 11 11.01 -11.90 11.47
CA LYS A 11 11.61 -12.07 12.79
C LYS A 11 12.09 -10.71 13.28
N VAL A 12 11.46 -10.18 14.31
CA VAL A 12 11.82 -8.87 14.87
C VAL A 12 13.09 -8.96 15.71
N GLN A 13 13.73 -7.81 16.01
CA GLN A 13 14.99 -7.76 16.76
C GLN A 13 14.94 -8.44 18.14
N SER A 14 13.77 -8.49 18.78
CA SER A 14 13.58 -9.19 20.05
C SER A 14 13.59 -10.72 19.92
N GLY A 15 13.65 -11.27 18.70
CA GLY A 15 13.60 -12.70 18.42
C GLY A 15 12.20 -13.25 18.19
N SER A 16 11.15 -12.44 18.38
CA SER A 16 9.76 -12.84 18.11
C SER A 16 9.51 -13.01 16.60
N SER A 17 8.67 -13.98 16.25
CA SER A 17 8.22 -14.20 14.87
C SER A 17 6.82 -13.62 14.69
N CYS A 18 6.61 -12.86 13.62
CA CYS A 18 5.29 -12.38 13.21
C CYS A 18 5.06 -12.64 11.72
N ILE A 19 3.78 -12.73 11.33
CA ILE A 19 3.35 -12.77 9.94
C ILE A 19 2.75 -11.41 9.64
N VAL A 20 3.27 -10.73 8.62
CA VAL A 20 2.78 -9.42 8.16
C VAL A 20 2.05 -9.64 6.84
N GLU A 21 0.75 -9.34 6.81
CA GLU A 21 -0.05 -9.37 5.60
C GLU A 21 -0.19 -7.94 5.05
N MET A 22 0.24 -7.75 3.80
CA MET A 22 0.12 -6.47 3.09
C MET A 22 -0.90 -6.59 1.96
N GLN A 23 -1.85 -5.65 1.91
CA GLN A 23 -2.83 -5.56 0.83
C GLN A 23 -2.81 -4.19 0.17
N SER A 24 -2.64 -4.17 -1.15
CA SER A 24 -2.56 -2.94 -1.94
C SER A 24 -3.92 -2.36 -2.33
N LYS A 25 -5.02 -3.12 -2.25
CA LYS A 25 -6.37 -2.69 -2.67
C LYS A 25 -7.38 -2.97 -1.58
N ARG A 26 -8.23 -1.98 -1.30
CA ARG A 26 -9.32 -2.08 -0.33
C ARG A 26 -10.34 -3.14 -0.77
N HIS A 27 -10.77 -3.96 0.18
CA HIS A 27 -11.81 -4.98 -0.01
C HIS A 27 -12.78 -4.92 1.18
N LEU A 28 -14.08 -5.14 0.95
CA LEU A 28 -15.11 -5.07 2.01
C LEU A 28 -14.82 -6.04 3.16
N LEU A 29 -14.51 -7.30 2.81
CA LEU A 29 -14.27 -8.38 3.78
C LEU A 29 -12.84 -8.43 4.34
N PHE A 30 -12.07 -7.34 4.20
CA PHE A 30 -10.66 -7.34 4.61
C PHE A 30 -10.50 -7.59 6.12
N ASP A 31 -11.30 -6.91 6.93
CA ASP A 31 -11.19 -7.00 8.38
C ASP A 31 -11.70 -8.33 8.91
N GLU A 32 -12.80 -8.85 8.34
CA GLU A 32 -13.35 -10.16 8.68
C GLU A 32 -12.36 -11.27 8.33
N ARG A 33 -11.66 -11.14 7.20
CA ARG A 33 -10.61 -12.07 6.80
C ARG A 33 -9.41 -12.01 7.74
N ALA A 34 -8.95 -10.81 8.08
CA ALA A 34 -7.85 -10.64 9.04
C ALA A 34 -8.22 -11.17 10.43
N LEU A 35 -9.46 -10.91 10.86
CA LEU A 35 -10.02 -11.44 12.10
C LEU A 35 -10.10 -12.96 12.08
N TYR A 36 -10.59 -13.54 10.99
CA TYR A 36 -10.65 -14.99 10.80
C TYR A 36 -9.24 -15.61 10.92
N TYR A 37 -8.25 -15.07 10.22
CA TYR A 37 -6.88 -15.59 10.29
C TYR A 37 -6.23 -15.41 11.65
N LEU A 38 -6.49 -14.29 12.34
CA LEU A 38 -6.04 -14.06 13.70
C LEU A 38 -6.61 -15.12 14.65
N CYS A 39 -7.92 -15.33 14.64
CA CYS A 39 -8.59 -16.34 15.46
C CYS A 39 -8.14 -17.76 15.12
N TYR A 40 -7.98 -18.07 13.82
CA TYR A 40 -7.52 -19.36 13.34
C TYR A 40 -6.07 -19.66 13.78
N THR A 41 -5.19 -18.66 13.72
CA THR A 41 -3.80 -18.80 14.16
C THR A 41 -3.72 -19.04 15.66
N TYR A 42 -4.56 -18.35 16.44
CA TYR A 42 -4.64 -18.56 17.88
C TYR A 42 -5.21 -19.94 18.23
N SER A 43 -6.28 -20.39 17.55
CA SER A 43 -6.88 -21.70 17.81
C SER A 43 -5.94 -22.87 17.49
N ARG A 44 -5.05 -22.71 16.49
CA ARG A 44 -4.00 -23.70 16.17
C ARG A 44 -3.01 -23.94 17.30
N GLN A 45 -2.84 -22.97 18.22
CA GLN A 45 -2.02 -23.17 19.42
C GLN A 45 -2.67 -24.14 20.41
N ILE A 46 -3.98 -24.36 20.31
CA ILE A 46 -4.78 -25.20 21.20
C ILE A 46 -4.92 -26.62 20.65
N GLU A 47 -4.99 -26.78 19.33
CA GLU A 47 -5.39 -28.02 18.64
C GLU A 47 -4.50 -29.24 18.92
N ASN A 48 -3.26 -29.04 19.41
CA ASN A 48 -2.32 -30.11 19.75
C ASN A 48 -1.97 -30.18 21.25
N GLN A 49 -2.70 -29.47 22.11
CA GLN A 49 -2.39 -29.38 23.53
C GLN A 49 -3.13 -30.45 24.33
N GLN A 50 -2.39 -31.44 24.84
CA GLN A 50 -2.93 -32.53 25.65
C GLN A 50 -2.71 -32.36 27.17
N ARG A 51 -1.91 -31.35 27.57
CA ARG A 51 -1.56 -31.11 28.98
C ARG A 51 -2.58 -30.22 29.68
N LYS A 52 -2.76 -30.35 31.01
CA LYS A 52 -3.75 -29.58 31.80
C LYS A 52 -3.39 -28.09 31.98
N ASP A 53 -2.13 -27.72 31.74
CA ASP A 53 -1.53 -26.38 31.94
C ASP A 53 -1.27 -25.62 30.63
N TRP A 54 -1.78 -26.12 29.50
CA TRP A 54 -1.55 -25.58 28.16
C TRP A 54 -1.83 -24.07 28.02
N TYR A 55 -2.77 -23.54 28.79
CA TYR A 55 -3.18 -22.15 28.73
C TYR A 55 -2.08 -21.18 29.19
N LEU A 56 -1.12 -21.64 30.00
CA LEU A 56 0.05 -20.85 30.42
C LEU A 56 1.08 -20.67 29.31
N GLU A 57 1.03 -21.52 28.28
CA GLU A 57 1.97 -21.51 27.15
C GLU A 57 1.42 -20.78 25.92
N LEU A 58 0.20 -20.24 26.00
CA LEU A 58 -0.43 -19.52 24.90
C LEU A 58 0.36 -18.25 24.58
N LYS A 59 0.73 -18.12 23.31
CA LYS A 59 1.45 -16.96 22.81
C LYS A 59 0.45 -15.92 22.31
N PRO A 60 0.66 -14.63 22.63
CA PRO A 60 -0.09 -13.55 22.00
C PRO A 60 -0.01 -13.65 20.48
N THR A 61 -1.15 -13.51 19.82
CA THR A 61 -1.27 -13.45 18.36
C THR A 61 -1.66 -12.03 17.98
N ILE A 62 -0.89 -11.43 17.08
CA ILE A 62 -1.04 -10.05 16.66
C ILE A 62 -1.25 -10.05 15.14
N ALA A 63 -2.39 -9.52 14.69
CA ALA A 63 -2.59 -9.18 13.28
C ALA A 63 -2.09 -7.75 13.06
N LEU A 64 -1.11 -7.57 12.17
CA LEU A 64 -0.64 -6.25 11.74
C LEU A 64 -1.15 -5.98 10.32
N GLN A 65 -1.96 -4.95 10.17
CA GLN A 65 -2.55 -4.54 8.90
C GLN A 65 -1.96 -3.18 8.50
N ILE A 66 -1.32 -3.11 7.35
CA ILE A 66 -0.78 -1.85 6.80
C ILE A 66 -1.70 -1.37 5.69
N LEU A 67 -2.31 -0.20 5.88
CA LEU A 67 -3.31 0.36 4.98
C LEU A 67 -2.73 1.51 4.16
N ASP A 68 -2.95 1.45 2.85
CA ASP A 68 -2.65 2.54 1.91
C ASP A 68 -3.92 3.37 1.62
N TYR A 69 -4.73 3.68 2.63
CA TYR A 69 -5.86 4.60 2.48
C TYR A 69 -6.18 5.25 3.82
N ASP A 70 -6.67 6.49 3.76
CA ASP A 70 -7.07 7.29 4.92
C ASP A 70 -8.44 6.80 5.38
N SER A 71 -8.50 6.14 6.54
CA SER A 71 -9.74 5.54 7.03
C SER A 71 -10.79 6.58 7.40
N ASN A 72 -10.37 7.77 7.84
CA ASN A 72 -11.26 8.87 8.23
C ASN A 72 -11.97 9.50 7.01
N LYS A 73 -11.42 9.34 5.79
CA LYS A 73 -11.97 9.90 4.55
C LYS A 73 -12.56 8.86 3.60
N LEU A 74 -12.83 7.66 4.08
CA LEU A 74 -13.42 6.59 3.28
C LEU A 74 -14.84 6.96 2.85
N LYS A 75 -15.09 6.98 1.53
CA LYS A 75 -16.44 7.14 0.98
C LYS A 75 -17.33 5.91 1.26
N GLY A 76 -16.71 4.76 1.50
CA GLY A 76 -17.34 3.45 1.61
C GLY A 76 -17.39 2.71 0.27
N ILE A 77 -17.56 1.40 0.32
CA ILE A 77 -17.92 0.58 -0.84
C ILE A 77 -19.40 0.22 -0.67
N ALA A 78 -20.23 0.60 -1.64
CA ALA A 78 -21.64 0.20 -1.65
C ALA A 78 -21.74 -1.26 -2.08
N HIS A 79 -22.44 -2.07 -1.29
CA HIS A 79 -22.76 -3.45 -1.60
C HIS A 79 -24.12 -3.79 -0.99
N GLU A 80 -24.94 -4.57 -1.71
CA GLU A 80 -26.34 -4.81 -1.33
C GLU A 80 -26.48 -5.63 -0.05
N GLU A 81 -25.57 -6.59 0.17
CA GLU A 81 -25.68 -7.57 1.27
C GLU A 81 -24.62 -7.45 2.36
N VAL A 82 -23.58 -6.63 2.16
CA VAL A 82 -22.42 -6.58 3.05
C VAL A 82 -22.20 -5.15 3.51
N GLN A 83 -22.22 -4.95 4.82
CA GLN A 83 -21.90 -3.65 5.42
C GLN A 83 -20.40 -3.38 5.39
N ASP A 84 -20.05 -2.12 5.16
CA ASP A 84 -18.67 -1.66 5.19
C ASP A 84 -18.22 -1.42 6.64
N LEU A 85 -17.85 -2.51 7.33
CA LEU A 85 -17.50 -2.44 8.76
C LEU A 85 -16.32 -1.52 9.03
N LEU A 86 -15.38 -1.38 8.10
CA LEU A 86 -14.26 -0.46 8.24
C LEU A 86 -14.72 1.00 8.26
N LYS A 87 -15.67 1.35 7.38
CA LYS A 87 -16.26 2.69 7.36
C LYS A 87 -16.99 2.98 8.67
N MET A 88 -17.86 2.07 9.10
CA MET A 88 -18.62 2.22 10.36
C MET A 88 -17.69 2.44 11.56
N ARG A 89 -16.68 1.59 11.73
CA ARG A 89 -15.73 1.72 12.85
C ARG A 89 -14.90 3.00 12.76
N SER A 90 -14.60 3.47 11.55
CA SER A 90 -13.90 4.75 11.37
C SER A 90 -14.77 5.94 11.77
N GLU A 91 -16.08 5.87 11.52
CA GLU A 91 -17.04 6.89 11.94
C GLU A 91 -17.26 6.87 13.47
N GLU A 92 -17.31 5.69 14.10
CA GLU A 92 -17.46 5.54 15.55
C GLU A 92 -16.17 5.85 16.33
N HIS A 93 -15.02 5.53 15.74
CA HIS A 93 -13.70 5.66 16.35
C HIS A 93 -12.68 6.24 15.36
N PRO A 94 -12.78 7.54 15.04
CA PRO A 94 -11.85 8.20 14.13
C PRO A 94 -10.46 8.29 14.74
N LEU A 95 -9.42 8.24 13.90
CA LEU A 95 -8.07 8.62 14.34
C LEU A 95 -8.01 10.12 14.61
N GLU A 96 -7.37 10.49 15.71
CA GLU A 96 -7.00 11.88 15.97
C GLU A 96 -5.99 12.38 14.92
N GLU A 97 -5.92 13.71 14.74
CA GLU A 97 -4.99 14.32 13.80
C GLU A 97 -3.53 13.95 14.15
N GLY A 98 -2.77 13.51 13.15
CA GLY A 98 -1.38 13.07 13.31
C GLY A 98 -1.20 11.66 13.88
N GLN A 99 -2.28 10.94 14.19
CA GLN A 99 -2.23 9.52 14.53
C GLN A 99 -2.35 8.64 13.28
N PHE A 100 -1.63 7.52 13.30
CA PHE A 100 -1.55 6.57 12.19
C PHE A 100 -1.80 5.14 12.63
N VAL A 101 -2.06 4.90 13.92
CA VAL A 101 -2.16 3.54 14.47
C VAL A 101 -3.46 3.39 15.23
N LYS A 102 -4.27 2.40 14.82
CA LYS A 102 -5.42 1.92 15.60
C LYS A 102 -5.05 0.58 16.22
N HIS A 103 -5.21 0.45 17.54
CA HIS A 103 -4.97 -0.80 18.26
C HIS A 103 -6.28 -1.32 18.82
N TYR A 104 -6.69 -2.48 18.35
CA TYR A 104 -7.90 -3.16 18.80
C TYR A 104 -7.54 -4.35 19.67
N VAL A 105 -8.31 -4.49 20.75
CA VAL A 105 -8.31 -5.65 21.63
C VAL A 105 -9.69 -6.29 21.54
N MET A 106 -9.74 -7.60 21.36
CA MET A 106 -11.02 -8.30 21.29
C MET A 106 -11.65 -8.42 22.67
N GLN A 107 -12.97 -8.41 22.72
CA GLN A 107 -13.73 -8.68 23.93
C GLN A 107 -14.62 -9.90 23.70
N ASP A 108 -14.63 -10.80 24.67
CA ASP A 108 -15.57 -11.89 24.69
C ASP A 108 -17.01 -11.36 24.83
N GLN A 109 -17.93 -11.83 24.00
CA GLN A 109 -19.28 -11.26 23.97
C GLN A 109 -20.08 -11.60 25.23
N VAL A 110 -19.79 -12.72 25.89
CA VAL A 110 -20.53 -13.23 27.05
C VAL A 110 -19.99 -12.63 28.35
N SER A 111 -18.70 -12.82 28.62
CA SER A 111 -18.01 -12.39 29.84
C SER A 111 -17.58 -10.92 29.82
N LYS A 112 -17.56 -10.28 28.63
CA LYS A 112 -17.02 -8.92 28.40
C LYS A 112 -15.55 -8.76 28.73
N GLN A 113 -14.83 -9.85 28.99
CA GLN A 113 -13.41 -9.81 29.28
C GLN A 113 -12.62 -9.51 28.01
N ALA A 114 -11.61 -8.65 28.15
CA ALA A 114 -10.65 -8.38 27.10
C ALA A 114 -9.76 -9.60 26.88
N LEU A 115 -9.70 -10.08 25.65
CA LEU A 115 -8.83 -11.16 25.22
C LEU A 115 -7.43 -10.60 24.96
N SER A 116 -6.66 -10.40 26.02
CA SER A 116 -5.33 -9.77 26.00
C SER A 116 -4.26 -10.52 25.20
N HIS A 117 -4.58 -11.68 24.63
CA HIS A 117 -3.68 -12.47 23.79
C HIS A 117 -4.00 -12.32 22.30
N LEU A 118 -5.06 -11.58 21.95
CA LEU A 118 -5.49 -11.32 20.58
C LEU A 118 -5.49 -9.82 20.33
N HIS A 119 -4.58 -9.37 19.47
CA HIS A 119 -4.47 -7.98 19.09
C HIS A 119 -4.60 -7.80 17.59
N MET A 120 -5.30 -6.75 17.18
CA MET A 120 -5.30 -6.29 15.79
C MET A 120 -4.77 -4.86 15.78
N ILE A 121 -3.70 -4.64 15.04
CA ILE A 121 -3.03 -3.35 14.90
C ILE A 121 -3.18 -2.92 13.45
N GLN A 122 -3.87 -1.81 13.22
CA GLN A 122 -3.97 -1.16 11.93
C GLN A 122 -3.01 0.03 11.89
N VAL A 123 -2.16 0.07 10.87
CA VAL A 123 -1.25 1.17 10.60
C VAL A 123 -1.63 1.80 9.27
N GLU A 124 -2.07 3.05 9.31
CA GLU A 124 -2.33 3.88 8.14
C GLU A 124 -1.05 4.58 7.72
N LEU A 125 -0.62 4.40 6.47
CA LEU A 125 0.58 5.07 6.01
C LEU A 125 0.34 6.60 5.95
N PRO A 126 1.21 7.42 6.58
CA PRO A 126 1.07 8.86 6.56
C PRO A 126 1.00 9.35 5.12
N ARG A 127 -0.10 10.05 4.79
CA ARG A 127 -0.28 10.64 3.47
C ARG A 127 0.35 12.03 3.47
N TYR A 128 1.28 12.23 2.55
CA TYR A 128 1.77 13.56 2.26
C TYR A 128 0.61 14.46 1.79
N GLN A 129 0.34 15.53 2.55
CA GLN A 129 -0.78 16.46 2.29
C GLN A 129 -0.37 17.66 1.43
N GLY A 130 0.93 17.89 1.25
CA GLY A 130 1.42 19.02 0.46
C GLY A 130 1.22 18.81 -1.05
N SER A 131 1.31 19.91 -1.79
CA SER A 131 1.53 19.79 -3.23
C SER A 131 2.90 19.17 -3.47
N LEU A 132 2.94 18.11 -4.26
CA LEU A 132 4.20 17.49 -4.70
C LEU A 132 4.59 17.97 -6.10
N PHE A 133 3.76 18.74 -6.80
CA PHE A 133 4.08 19.19 -8.15
C PHE A 133 3.37 20.50 -8.51
N PRO A 134 4.06 21.50 -9.11
CA PRO A 134 5.50 21.53 -9.39
C PRO A 134 6.34 21.52 -8.10
N PRO A 135 7.63 21.13 -8.16
CA PRO A 135 8.50 21.19 -7.00
C PRO A 135 8.64 22.63 -6.50
N GLN A 136 8.83 22.80 -5.20
CA GLN A 136 8.97 24.12 -4.58
C GLN A 136 10.38 24.27 -3.99
N ALA A 137 10.83 25.51 -3.79
CA ALA A 137 12.18 25.80 -3.30
C ALA A 137 12.42 25.31 -1.86
N ASP A 138 11.35 25.13 -1.09
CA ASP A 138 11.34 24.63 0.29
C ASP A 138 11.12 23.12 0.41
N PHE A 139 11.03 22.38 -0.71
CA PHE A 139 10.92 20.93 -0.68
C PHE A 139 12.10 20.29 0.05
N SER A 140 11.79 19.44 1.02
CA SER A 140 12.78 18.56 1.64
C SER A 140 13.26 17.48 0.66
N ASP A 141 14.35 16.79 1.00
CA ASP A 141 14.83 15.62 0.24
C ASP A 141 13.72 14.57 0.03
N THR A 142 12.88 14.35 1.04
CA THR A 142 11.74 13.43 0.97
C THR A 142 10.69 13.91 -0.02
N ASP A 143 10.35 15.21 -0.01
CA ASP A 143 9.34 15.78 -0.91
C ASP A 143 9.78 15.69 -2.37
N TRP A 144 11.07 15.93 -2.63
CA TRP A 144 11.67 15.72 -3.93
C TRP A 144 11.55 14.27 -4.41
N TRP A 145 11.90 13.28 -3.57
CA TRP A 145 11.76 11.87 -3.93
C TRP A 145 10.31 11.49 -4.20
N LEU A 146 9.38 11.91 -3.33
CA LEU A 146 7.96 11.66 -3.49
C LEU A 146 7.42 12.29 -4.78
N SER A 147 7.84 13.52 -5.08
CA SER A 147 7.47 14.22 -6.30
C SER A 147 7.97 13.51 -7.55
N VAL A 148 9.26 13.18 -7.59
CA VAL A 148 9.88 12.54 -8.76
C VAL A 148 9.29 11.16 -9.01
N LEU A 149 9.07 10.36 -7.96
CA LEU A 149 8.49 9.02 -8.11
C LEU A 149 7.03 9.09 -8.57
N ARG A 150 6.24 10.02 -8.01
CA ARG A 150 4.81 10.14 -8.33
C ARG A 150 4.55 10.77 -9.69
N TYR A 151 5.38 11.71 -10.12
CA TYR A 151 5.21 12.50 -11.34
C TYR A 151 6.38 12.32 -12.33
N SER A 152 7.03 11.16 -12.31
CA SER A 152 8.25 10.88 -13.11
C SER A 152 8.13 11.26 -14.58
N SER A 153 6.97 11.04 -15.20
CA SER A 153 6.69 11.39 -16.60
C SER A 153 6.70 12.90 -16.90
N LYS A 154 6.54 13.75 -15.88
CA LYS A 154 6.58 15.21 -15.99
C LYS A 154 7.99 15.78 -15.87
N TYR A 155 8.91 15.04 -15.24
CA TYR A 155 10.30 15.44 -15.04
C TYR A 155 11.15 15.26 -16.30
N THR A 156 10.94 16.14 -17.27
CA THR A 156 11.75 16.21 -18.50
C THR A 156 12.99 17.07 -18.30
N ALA A 157 14.00 16.89 -19.16
CA ALA A 157 15.19 17.76 -19.15
C ALA A 157 14.84 19.24 -19.34
N LYS A 158 13.82 19.54 -20.16
CA LYS A 158 13.32 20.90 -20.38
C LYS A 158 12.70 21.47 -19.10
N PHE A 159 11.80 20.70 -18.48
CA PHE A 159 11.14 21.11 -17.23
C PHE A 159 12.17 21.38 -16.13
N LEU A 160 13.16 20.50 -15.94
CA LEU A 160 14.22 20.70 -14.95
C LEU A 160 15.03 22.00 -15.20
N GLN A 161 15.33 22.32 -16.46
CA GLN A 161 16.01 23.57 -16.80
C GLN A 161 15.16 24.82 -16.52
N GLU A 162 13.84 24.73 -16.70
CA GLU A 162 12.91 25.81 -16.35
C GLU A 162 12.87 26.02 -14.83
N GLN A 163 12.77 24.94 -14.05
CA GLN A 163 12.77 25.01 -12.58
C GLN A 163 14.09 25.54 -12.01
N GLU A 164 15.24 25.13 -12.56
CA GLU A 164 16.54 25.66 -12.15
C GLU A 164 16.67 27.17 -12.39
N ARG A 165 16.08 27.71 -13.47
CA ARG A 165 16.05 29.16 -13.73
C ARG A 165 15.18 29.92 -12.73
N GLU A 166 14.16 29.27 -12.18
CA GLU A 166 13.28 29.81 -11.13
C GLU A 166 13.90 29.66 -9.73
N GLY A 167 15.13 29.11 -9.62
CA GLY A 167 15.81 28.90 -8.35
C GLY A 167 15.37 27.62 -7.62
N ILE A 168 14.56 26.77 -8.24
CA ILE A 168 14.10 25.50 -7.69
C ILE A 168 15.08 24.42 -8.15
N ILE A 169 16.05 24.13 -7.28
CA ILE A 169 17.20 23.27 -7.60
C ILE A 169 17.02 21.92 -6.91
N PRO A 170 17.05 20.79 -7.65
CA PRO A 170 16.98 19.47 -7.02
C PRO A 170 18.19 19.21 -6.10
N PRO A 171 18.00 18.51 -4.97
CA PRO A 171 19.08 18.05 -4.11
C PRO A 171 20.08 17.17 -4.85
N ASP A 172 21.32 17.11 -4.36
CA ASP A 172 22.39 16.31 -4.96
C ASP A 172 22.04 14.83 -5.18
N PRO A 173 21.36 14.12 -4.25
CA PRO A 173 20.92 12.75 -4.50
C PRO A 173 19.99 12.63 -5.72
N ILE A 174 19.08 13.58 -5.90
CA ILE A 174 18.11 13.63 -7.00
C ILE A 174 18.82 13.94 -8.31
N LYS A 175 19.73 14.92 -8.32
CA LYS A 175 20.57 15.24 -9.49
C LYS A 175 21.38 14.03 -9.94
N LYS A 176 22.00 13.32 -9.00
CA LYS A 176 22.75 12.08 -9.29
C LYS A 176 21.83 11.03 -9.90
N ALA A 177 20.61 10.86 -9.38
CA ALA A 177 19.63 9.93 -9.93
C ALA A 177 19.22 10.30 -11.37
N PHE A 178 18.83 11.55 -11.64
CA PHE A 178 18.54 12.00 -13.00
C PHE A 178 19.72 11.81 -13.95
N SER A 179 20.94 12.07 -13.46
CA SER A 179 22.14 11.87 -14.25
C SER A 179 22.35 10.40 -14.63
N ARG A 180 22.01 9.45 -13.75
CA ARG A 180 22.05 8.00 -14.04
C ARG A 180 20.97 7.58 -15.02
N LEU A 181 19.81 8.24 -14.98
CA LEU A 181 18.68 7.97 -15.89
C LEU A 181 18.86 8.62 -17.27
N SER A 182 19.89 9.46 -17.47
CA SER A 182 20.18 10.04 -18.78
C SER A 182 20.61 8.96 -19.76
N TYR A 183 19.75 8.67 -20.74
CA TYR A 183 19.99 7.70 -21.84
C TYR A 183 21.38 7.83 -22.49
N LYS A 184 21.88 9.07 -22.63
CA LYS A 184 23.22 9.35 -23.19
C LYS A 184 24.38 8.74 -22.40
N ARG A 185 24.18 8.39 -21.13
CA ARG A 185 25.20 7.79 -20.25
C ARG A 185 25.09 6.27 -20.17
N TRP A 186 24.06 5.69 -20.77
CA TRP A 186 23.86 4.24 -20.76
C TRP A 186 24.80 3.59 -21.75
N ASN A 187 25.29 2.40 -21.40
CA ASN A 187 26.06 1.59 -22.34
C ASN A 187 25.15 1.05 -23.47
N ASN A 188 25.76 0.54 -24.53
CA ASN A 188 25.02 0.07 -25.71
C ASN A 188 24.02 -1.04 -25.39
N ASP A 189 24.31 -1.89 -24.41
CA ASP A 189 23.45 -3.02 -24.07
C ASP A 189 22.19 -2.55 -23.34
N MET A 190 22.34 -1.66 -22.35
CA MET A 190 21.21 -1.02 -21.67
C MET A 190 20.33 -0.21 -22.64
N GLN A 191 20.96 0.47 -23.61
CA GLN A 191 20.22 1.22 -24.63
C GLN A 191 19.40 0.31 -25.54
N LYS A 192 19.94 -0.86 -25.92
CA LYS A 192 19.24 -1.88 -26.72
C LYS A 192 18.10 -2.50 -25.94
N GLU A 193 18.34 -2.90 -24.69
CA GLU A 193 17.34 -3.48 -23.80
C GLU A 193 16.17 -2.52 -23.59
N TYR A 194 16.46 -1.26 -23.25
CA TYR A 194 15.42 -0.25 -23.09
C TYR A 194 14.63 0.01 -24.39
N LYS A 195 15.30 0.05 -25.54
CA LYS A 195 14.62 0.21 -26.83
C LYS A 195 13.68 -0.97 -27.11
N PHE A 196 14.14 -2.19 -26.84
CA PHE A 196 13.32 -3.39 -26.98
C PHE A 196 12.09 -3.34 -26.06
N GLU A 197 12.25 -2.95 -24.80
CA GLU A 197 11.12 -2.78 -23.87
C GLU A 197 10.16 -1.69 -24.35
N LEU A 198 10.68 -0.56 -24.84
CA LEU A 198 9.86 0.55 -25.33
C LEU A 198 9.02 0.13 -26.54
N ASP A 199 9.65 -0.56 -27.51
CA ASP A 199 8.99 -1.09 -28.70
C ASP A 199 7.93 -2.13 -28.31
N TYR A 200 8.24 -3.02 -27.37
CA TYR A 200 7.28 -3.99 -26.82
C TYR A 200 6.06 -3.31 -26.19
N VAL A 201 6.27 -2.31 -25.34
CA VAL A 201 5.19 -1.57 -24.66
C VAL A 201 4.33 -0.80 -25.67
N ASN A 202 4.94 -0.16 -26.68
CA ASN A 202 4.20 0.58 -27.70
C ASN A 202 3.34 -0.35 -28.55
N ASN A 203 3.89 -1.48 -29.02
CA ASN A 203 3.13 -2.47 -29.78
C ASN A 203 1.94 -3.01 -28.97
N LYS A 204 2.14 -3.29 -27.67
CA LYS A 204 1.05 -3.71 -26.78
C LYS A 204 -0.04 -2.66 -26.61
N LYS A 205 0.32 -1.37 -26.54
CA LYS A 205 -0.66 -0.27 -26.48
C LYS A 205 -1.49 -0.18 -27.76
N GLU A 206 -0.85 -0.33 -28.92
CA GLU A 206 -1.54 -0.32 -30.21
C GLU A 206 -2.53 -1.49 -30.34
N GLU A 207 -2.12 -2.70 -29.92
CA GLU A 207 -3.01 -3.87 -29.88
C GLU A 207 -4.25 -3.63 -29.00
N VAL A 208 -4.07 -3.05 -27.81
CA VAL A 208 -5.18 -2.74 -26.89
C VAL A 208 -6.11 -1.67 -27.49
N GLN A 209 -5.56 -0.60 -28.05
CA GLN A 209 -6.37 0.45 -28.68
C GLN A 209 -7.14 -0.06 -29.90
N GLN A 210 -6.56 -0.97 -30.68
CA GLN A 210 -7.24 -1.59 -31.81
C GLN A 210 -8.37 -2.51 -31.34
N ALA A 211 -8.14 -3.32 -30.30
CA ALA A 211 -9.17 -4.17 -29.71
C ALA A 211 -10.34 -3.35 -29.13
N GLU A 212 -10.07 -2.21 -28.50
CA GLU A 212 -11.10 -1.27 -28.02
C GLU A 212 -11.93 -0.68 -29.17
N LYS A 213 -11.29 -0.27 -30.27
CA LYS A 213 -11.98 0.24 -31.47
C LYS A 213 -12.88 -0.82 -32.09
N ASP A 214 -12.39 -2.06 -32.19
CA ASP A 214 -13.14 -3.18 -32.75
C ASP A 214 -14.34 -3.56 -31.85
N ALA A 215 -14.18 -3.48 -30.53
CA ALA A 215 -15.26 -3.70 -29.56
C ALA A 215 -16.35 -2.61 -29.65
N ILE A 216 -15.95 -1.34 -29.79
CA ILE A 216 -16.87 -0.20 -29.99
C ILE A 216 -17.61 -0.30 -31.33
N TRP A 217 -16.94 -0.76 -32.39
CA TRP A 217 -17.57 -0.96 -33.68
C TRP A 217 -18.61 -2.09 -33.65
N ARG A 218 -18.34 -3.18 -32.93
CA ARG A 218 -19.30 -4.30 -32.75
C ARG A 218 -20.55 -3.89 -31.99
N THR A 219 -20.41 -3.09 -30.93
CA THR A 219 -21.55 -2.60 -30.12
C THR A 219 -22.40 -1.54 -30.80
N LYS A 220 -21.90 -0.86 -31.85
CA LYS A 220 -22.69 0.07 -32.68
C LYS A 220 -23.46 -0.60 -33.82
N LYS A 221 -23.24 -1.89 -34.04
CA LYS A 221 -23.86 -2.67 -35.13
C LYS A 221 -25.04 -3.52 -34.66
N GLU A 222 -25.26 -3.62 -33.36
CA GLU A 222 -26.46 -4.15 -32.69
C GLU A 222 -27.43 -3.00 -32.39
#